data_AF-A0A383RJ51-F1
#
_entry.id   AF-A0A383RJ51-F1
#
_cell.length_a   1.000
_cell.length_b   1.000
_cell.length_c   1.000
_cell.angle_alpha   90.00
_cell.angle_beta   90.00
_cell.angle_gamma   90.00
#
_symmetry.space_group_name_H-M   'P 1'
#
loop_
_entity.id
_entity.type
_entity.pdbx_description
1 polymer ?
#
loop_
_entity_poly.entity_id
_entity_poly.type
_entity_poly.pdbx_seq_one_letter_code
_entity_poly.pdbx_strand_id
1 'polypeptide(L)' 'MSKRKRTSKIDKWIKEGRGTGSGVEYQPWLKIQDVSSLGRSTRLKGIKTGRQWTFY' A
#
# COMPACT_ATOMS: atom_id res chain seq x y z
N MET A 1 -30.88 6.64 -5.73
CA MET A 1 -29.61 6.29 -5.05
C MET A 1 -28.53 7.27 -5.47
N SER A 2 -28.00 8.07 -4.54
CA SER A 2 -26.98 9.08 -4.82
C SER A 2 -25.71 8.42 -5.34
N LYS A 3 -25.28 8.77 -6.56
CA LYS A 3 -24.01 8.30 -7.13
C LYS A 3 -22.87 8.91 -6.31
N ARG A 4 -22.34 8.12 -5.35
CA ARG A 4 -21.18 8.51 -4.55
C ARG A 4 -20.02 8.79 -5.50
N LYS A 5 -19.70 10.06 -5.72
CA LYS A 5 -18.53 10.49 -6.50
C LYS A 5 -17.31 9.93 -5.78
N ARG A 6 -16.75 8.82 -6.28
CA ARG A 6 -15.47 8.29 -5.81
C ARG A 6 -14.45 9.34 -6.20
N THR A 7 -14.16 10.26 -5.29
CA THR A 7 -12.95 11.07 -5.39
C THR A 7 -11.79 10.11 -5.68
N SER A 8 -10.96 10.52 -6.63
CA SER A 8 -9.77 9.84 -7.12
C SER A 8 -9.00 9.32 -5.92
N LYS A 9 -9.08 8.01 -5.63
CA LYS A 9 -8.29 7.37 -4.57
C LYS A 9 -6.81 7.77 -4.67
N ILE A 10 -6.39 8.01 -5.91
CA ILE A 10 -5.10 8.53 -6.33
C ILE A 10 -4.75 9.86 -5.63
N ASP A 11 -5.63 10.86 -5.59
CA ASP A 11 -5.34 12.16 -4.97
C ASP A 11 -5.15 12.05 -3.46
N LYS A 12 -5.87 11.13 -2.82
CA LYS A 12 -5.67 10.81 -1.40
C LYS A 12 -4.31 10.14 -1.18
N TRP A 13 -3.93 9.20 -2.04
CA TRP A 13 -2.64 8.51 -1.96
C TRP A 13 -1.45 9.45 -2.21
N ILE A 14 -1.60 10.40 -3.13
CA ILE A 14 -0.62 11.47 -3.37
C ILE A 14 -0.50 12.36 -2.12
N LYS A 15 -1.63 12.78 -1.52
CA LYS A 15 -1.62 13.56 -0.27
C LYS A 15 -1.03 12.82 0.93
N GLU A 16 -1.20 11.49 0.98
CA GLU A 16 -0.64 10.64 2.04
C GLU A 16 0.87 10.40 1.90
N GLY A 17 1.52 10.88 0.83
CA GLY A 17 2.96 10.65 0.61
C GLY A 17 3.28 9.16 0.38
N ARG A 18 2.38 8.41 -0.26
CA ARG A 18 2.69 7.04 -0.64
C ARG A 18 3.77 7.03 -1.73
N GLY A 19 4.61 6.01 -1.73
CA GLY A 19 5.74 5.87 -2.66
C GLY A 19 6.96 6.72 -2.31
N THR A 20 6.92 7.52 -1.24
CA THR A 20 8.05 8.31 -0.74
C THR A 20 8.67 7.67 0.51
N GLY A 21 9.94 7.97 0.76
CA GLY A 21 10.75 7.41 1.85
C GLY A 21 11.72 6.32 1.40
N SER A 22 12.77 6.08 2.19
CA SER A 22 13.75 5.02 1.95
C SER A 22 13.88 4.13 3.19
N GLY A 23 14.04 2.82 2.99
CA GLY A 23 14.20 1.87 4.09
C GLY A 23 12.96 1.70 4.98
N VAL A 24 13.01 2.23 6.20
CA VAL A 24 11.97 2.09 7.23
C VAL A 24 10.76 2.98 6.96
N GLU A 25 11.02 4.18 6.43
CA GLU A 25 10.01 5.20 6.19
C GLU A 25 9.28 5.04 4.85
N TYR A 26 9.71 4.09 4.01
CA TYR A 26 9.10 3.88 2.70
C TYR A 26 7.64 3.43 2.83
N GLN A 27 6.71 4.22 2.30
CA GLN A 27 5.29 3.87 2.29
C GLN A 27 4.92 3.23 0.94
N PRO A 28 4.50 1.96 0.87
CA PRO A 28 4.22 1.30 -0.41
C PRO A 28 2.93 1.84 -1.04
N TRP A 29 2.90 1.87 -2.38
CA TRP A 29 1.77 2.39 -3.15
C TRP A 29 0.54 1.48 -3.06
N LEU A 30 0.75 0.18 -3.33
CA LEU A 30 -0.27 -0.86 -3.13
C LEU A 30 -0.09 -1.51 -1.75
N LYS A 31 -1.21 -1.71 -1.06
CA LYS A 31 -1.28 -2.57 0.12
C LYS A 31 -1.79 -3.95 -0.29
N ILE A 32 -1.59 -4.95 0.56
CA ILE A 32 -2.11 -6.32 0.35
C ILE A 32 -3.63 -6.33 0.13
N GLN A 33 -4.35 -5.40 0.77
CA GLN A 33 -5.80 -5.26 0.63
C GLN A 33 -6.24 -4.81 -0.78
N ASP A 34 -5.32 -4.26 -1.56
CA ASP A 34 -5.58 -3.79 -2.94
C ASP A 34 -5.31 -4.89 -3.99
N VAL A 35 -4.71 -6.02 -3.60
CA VAL A 35 -4.35 -7.13 -4.49
C VAL A 35 -5.41 -8.23 -4.39
N SER A 36 -5.80 -8.82 -5.53
CA SER A 36 -6.87 -9.83 -5.56
C SER A 36 -6.47 -11.10 -4.81
N SER A 37 -7.44 -11.71 -4.13
CA SER A 37 -7.27 -12.90 -3.28
C SER A 37 -6.85 -14.18 -4.02
N LEU A 38 -6.74 -14.13 -5.36
CA LEU A 38 -6.21 -15.24 -6.17
C LEU A 38 -4.67 -15.33 -6.09
N GLY A 39 -3.99 -14.29 -5.61
CA GLY A 39 -2.55 -14.28 -5.40
C GLY A 39 -2.11 -14.68 -3.98
N ARG A 40 -0.92 -15.27 -3.85
CA ARG A 40 -0.31 -15.63 -2.56
C ARG A 40 0.36 -14.40 -1.93
N SER A 41 -0.41 -13.63 -1.16
CA SER A 41 0.14 -12.50 -0.41
C SER A 41 0.81 -12.97 0.88
N THR A 42 2.05 -12.50 1.13
CA THR A 42 2.77 -12.79 2.38
C THR A 42 3.26 -11.53 3.07
N ARG A 43 3.20 -11.53 4.40
CA ARG A 43 3.70 -10.45 5.25
C ARG A 43 4.91 -10.91 6.05
N LEU A 44 6.08 -10.83 5.44
CA LEU A 44 7.35 -11.15 6.09
C LEU A 44 7.92 -9.90 6.76
N LYS A 45 8.36 -10.02 8.02
CA LYS A 45 9.15 -8.96 8.65
C LYS A 45 10.56 -9.00 8.07
N GLY A 46 11.00 -7.90 7.46
CA GLY A 46 12.33 -7.78 6.90
C GLY A 46 13.36 -7.66 8.02
N ILE A 47 14.36 -8.53 8.01
CA ILE A 47 15.44 -8.55 9.02
C ILE A 47 16.29 -7.28 8.94
N LYS A 48 16.47 -6.72 7.73
CA LYS A 48 17.35 -5.55 7.49
C LYS A 48 16.74 -4.20 7.86
N THR A 49 15.42 -4.06 7.78
CA THR A 49 14.73 -2.77 7.96
C THR A 49 13.69 -2.79 9.07
N GLY A 50 13.51 -3.92 9.78
CA GLY A 50 12.52 -4.07 10.85
C GLY A 50 11.06 -3.90 10.42
N ARG A 51 10.82 -3.70 9.10
CA ARG A 51 9.52 -3.37 8.53
C ARG A 51 8.82 -4.61 8.01
N GLN A 52 7.50 -4.59 7.99
CA GLN A 52 6.71 -5.64 7.35
C GLN A 52 6.75 -5.43 5.83
N TRP A 53 7.47 -6.32 5.13
CA TRP A 53 7.47 -6.38 3.68
C TRP A 53 6.20 -7.09 3.21
N THR A 54 5.50 -6.44 2.31
CA THR A 54 4.34 -7.00 1.62
C THR A 54 4.80 -7.51 0.26
N PHE A 55 4.78 -8.83 0.09
CA PHE A 55 4.95 -9.47 -1.22
C PHE A 55 3.56 -9.78 -1.79
N TYR A 56 3.34 -9.42 -3.05
CA TYR A 56 2.08 -9.59 -3.78
C TYR A 56 2.15 -10.81 -4.68
#